data_AF-A0A7C5XUG7-F1
#
_entry.id   AF-A0A7C5XUG7-F1
#
_cell.length_a   1.000
_cell.length_b   1.000
_cell.length_c   1.000
_cell.angle_alpha   90.00
_cell.angle_beta   90.00
_cell.angle_gamma   90.00
#
_symmetry.space_group_name_H-M   'P 1'
#
loop_
_entity.id
_entity.type
_entity.pdbx_description
1 polymer ?
#
loop_
_entity_poly.entity_id
_entity_poly.type
_entity_poly.pdbx_seq_one_letter_code
_entity_poly.pdbx_strand_id
1 'polypeptide(L)' 'MAHFAVIGLGRFGSTLARKLYQEGHDVIGIDLDRELVQAIRDDATQAVAMDVRDKDRLRSLGLKDVDVAIV' A
#
# COMPACT_ATOMS: atom_id res chain seq x y z
N MET A 1 8.73 -12.03 -8.62
CA MET A 1 8.01 -10.74 -8.46
C MET A 1 6.76 -11.07 -7.66
N ALA A 2 6.54 -10.40 -6.54
CA ALA A 2 5.40 -10.65 -5.66
C ALA A 2 4.61 -9.34 -5.49
N HIS A 3 3.31 -9.46 -5.21
CA HIS A 3 2.39 -8.36 -4.97
C HIS A 3 2.19 -8.15 -3.46
N PHE A 4 2.51 -6.96 -2.97
CA PHE A 4 2.37 -6.59 -1.58
C PHE A 4 1.32 -5.49 -1.39
N ALA A 5 0.50 -5.64 -0.36
CA ALA A 5 -0.31 -4.55 0.18
C ALA A 5 0.29 -4.07 1.50
N VAL A 6 0.59 -2.78 1.61
CA VAL A 6 1.03 -2.14 2.85
C VAL A 6 -0.08 -1.21 3.33
N ILE A 7 -0.75 -1.62 4.39
CA ILE A 7 -1.83 -0.88 5.05
C ILE A 7 -1.21 -0.14 6.24
N GLY A 8 -1.32 1.18 6.24
CA GLY A 8 -0.61 2.07 7.15
C GLY A 8 0.75 2.51 6.59
N LEU A 9 0.86 3.80 6.27
CA LEU A 9 2.04 4.44 5.69
C LEU A 9 2.76 5.36 6.68
N GLY A 10 2.64 5.06 7.97
CA GLY A 10 3.51 5.65 9.00
C GLY A 10 4.99 5.29 8.79
N ARG A 11 5.82 5.55 9.81
CA ARG A 11 7.29 5.39 9.72
C ARG A 11 7.75 4.03 9.20
N PHE A 12 7.13 2.95 9.68
CA PHE A 12 7.49 1.59 9.28
C PHE A 12 6.96 1.24 7.88
N GLY A 13 5.65 1.39 7.67
CA GLY A 13 5.01 0.97 6.43
C GLY A 13 5.53 1.71 5.21
N SER A 14 5.75 3.03 5.31
CA SER A 14 6.35 3.82 4.22
C SER A 14 7.78 3.35 3.85
N THR A 15 8.61 3.07 4.86
CA THR A 15 9.98 2.57 4.65
C THR A 15 9.96 1.19 3.99
N LEU A 16 9.09 0.29 4.47
CA LEU A 16 8.94 -1.05 3.91
C LEU A 16 8.41 -1.01 2.48
N ALA A 17 7.36 -0.22 2.22
CA ALA A 17 6.76 -0.07 0.90
C ALA A 17 7.79 0.40 -0.13
N ARG A 18 8.55 1.46 0.19
CA ARG A 18 9.63 1.96 -0.67
C ARG A 18 10.69 0.91 -0.91
N LYS A 19 11.10 0.16 0.13
CA LYS A 19 12.13 -0.88 0.00
C LYS A 19 11.69 -2.03 -0.91
N LEU A 20 10.47 -2.52 -0.74
CA LEU A 20 9.90 -3.59 -1.58
C LEU A 20 9.76 -3.14 -3.04
N TYR A 21 9.32 -1.90 -3.25
CA TYR A 21 9.21 -1.33 -4.59
C TYR A 21 10.58 -1.20 -5.28
N GLN A 22 11.59 -0.72 -4.56
CA GLN A 22 12.97 -0.63 -5.05
C GLN A 22 13.59 -2.00 -5.39
N GLU A 23 13.12 -3.07 -4.74
CA GLU A 23 13.52 -4.46 -5.04
C GLU A 23 12.77 -5.04 -6.26
N GLY A 24 11.90 -4.26 -6.89
CA GLY A 24 11.17 -4.62 -8.10
C GLY A 24 9.90 -5.43 -7.83
N HIS A 25 9.32 -5.29 -6.64
CA HIS A 25 8.01 -5.85 -6.31
C HIS A 25 6.88 -4.87 -6.60
N ASP A 26 5.68 -5.39 -6.82
CA ASP A 26 4.48 -4.56 -6.94
C ASP A 26 3.95 -4.24 -5.56
N VAL A 27 3.79 -2.95 -5.29
CA VAL A 27 3.42 -2.46 -3.95
C VAL A 27 2.21 -1.56 -4.05
N ILE A 28 1.18 -1.91 -3.28
CA ILE A 28 -0.01 -1.08 -3.06
C ILE A 28 0.08 -0.50 -1.64
N GLY A 29 0.35 0.80 -1.53
CA GLY A 29 0.32 1.53 -0.28
C GLY A 29 -1.06 2.08 0.03
N ILE A 30 -1.55 1.89 1.25
CA ILE A 30 -2.88 2.34 1.68
C ILE A 30 -2.76 3.06 3.03
N ASP A 31 -3.27 4.28 3.13
CA ASP A 31 -3.43 4.98 4.41
C ASP A 31 -4.70 5.83 4.41
N LEU A 32 -5.15 6.27 5.58
CA LEU A 32 -6.20 7.28 5.72
C LEU A 32 -5.68 8.70 5.43
N ASP A 33 -4.42 8.95 5.78
CA ASP A 33 -3.75 10.23 5.60
C ASP A 33 -3.28 10.41 4.15
N ARG A 34 -3.85 11.42 3.49
CA ARG A 34 -3.55 11.76 2.10
C ARG A 34 -2.12 12.26 1.92
N GLU A 35 -1.55 12.92 2.92
CA GLU A 35 -0.18 13.44 2.85
C GLU A 35 0.82 12.28 2.79
N LEU A 36 0.62 11.25 3.62
CA LEU A 36 1.45 10.04 3.61
C LEU A 36 1.32 9.31 2.28
N VAL A 37 0.10 9.11 1.78
CA VAL A 37 -0.15 8.47 0.48
C VAL A 37 0.56 9.22 -0.66
N GLN A 38 0.48 10.55 -0.67
CA GLN A 38 1.12 11.37 -1.70
C GLN A 38 2.65 11.30 -1.62
N ALA A 39 3.22 11.19 -0.41
CA ALA A 39 4.65 11.09 -0.20
C ALA A 39 5.28 9.79 -0.75
N ILE A 40 4.52 8.69 -0.85
CA ILE A 40 5.00 7.40 -1.38
C ILE A 40 4.63 7.20 -2.85
N ARG A 41 3.85 8.10 -3.47
CA ARG A 41 3.28 7.88 -4.82
C ARG A 41 4.30 7.47 -5.89
N ASP A 42 5.53 7.97 -5.81
CA ASP A 42 6.60 7.66 -6.76
C ASP A 42 7.47 6.44 -6.35
N ASP A 43 7.21 5.90 -5.16
CA ASP A 43 7.91 4.78 -4.51
C ASP A 43 7.01 3.56 -4.27
N ALA A 44 5.87 3.48 -4.97
CA ALA A 44 4.99 2.33 -4.97
C ALA A 44 4.27 2.21 -6.32
N THR A 45 3.85 1.00 -6.69
CA THR A 45 3.07 0.77 -7.91
C THR A 45 1.72 1.50 -7.84
N GLN A 46 1.12 1.52 -6.66
CA GLN A 46 -0.13 2.23 -6.40
C GLN A 46 -0.14 2.76 -4.97
N ALA A 47 -0.65 3.98 -4.78
CA ALA A 47 -0.86 4.57 -3.46
C ALA A 47 -2.30 5.08 -3.37
N VAL A 48 -3.05 4.67 -2.34
CA VAL A 48 -4.48 4.99 -2.19
C VAL A 48 -4.82 5.50 -0.80
N ALA A 49 -5.55 6.62 -0.76
CA ALA A 49 -6.09 7.14 0.49
C ALA A 49 -7.48 6.54 0.76
N MET A 50 -7.61 5.64 1.75
CA MET A 50 -8.90 5.10 2.18
C MET A 50 -8.93 4.62 3.63
N ASP A 51 -10.15 4.47 4.15
CA ASP A 51 -10.41 3.72 5.36
C ASP A 51 -10.47 2.22 5.06
N VAL A 52 -9.47 1.48 5.53
CA VAL A 52 -9.37 0.02 5.40
C VAL A 52 -10.34 -0.74 6.31
N ARG A 53 -11.08 -0.08 7.19
CA ARG A 53 -12.12 -0.72 8.00
C ARG A 53 -13.40 -0.94 7.21
N ASP A 54 -13.56 -0.23 6.09
CA ASP A 54 -14.68 -0.38 5.17
C ASP A 54 -14.41 -1.55 4.19
N LYS A 55 -15.08 -2.67 4.45
CA LYS A 55 -14.93 -3.91 3.68
C LYS A 55 -15.34 -3.76 2.22
N ASP A 56 -16.28 -2.87 1.90
CA ASP A 56 -16.74 -2.68 0.53
C ASP A 56 -15.69 -1.92 -0.29
N ARG A 57 -15.04 -0.92 0.33
CA ARG A 57 -13.91 -0.20 -0.27
C ARG A 57 -12.70 -1.10 -0.50
N LEU A 58 -12.34 -1.93 0.49
CA LEU A 58 -11.24 -2.91 0.35
C LEU A 58 -11.45 -3.85 -0.84
N ARG A 59 -12.69 -4.33 -1.05
CA ARG A 59 -13.01 -5.26 -2.16
C ARG A 59 -12.80 -4.64 -3.53
N SER A 60 -13.03 -3.33 -3.67
CA SER A 60 -12.86 -2.62 -4.93
C SER A 60 -11.39 -2.44 -5.35
N LEU A 61 -10.46 -2.64 -4.43
CA LEU A 61 -9.04 -2.33 -4.64
C LEU A 61 -8.19 -3.48 -5.20
N GLY A 62 -8.78 -4.64 -5.47
CA GLY A 62 -8.01 -5.79 -5.95
C GLY A 62 -7.11 -6.43 -4.89
N LEU A 63 -7.31 -6.14 -3.60
CA LEU A 63 -6.55 -6.77 -2.49
C LEU A 63 -6.74 -8.29 -2.38
N LYS A 64 -7.58 -8.90 -3.22
CA LYS A 64 -7.69 -10.35 -3.35
C LYS A 64 -6.51 -10.97 -4.08
N ASP A 65 -5.81 -10.18 -4.89
CA ASP A 65 -4.76 -10.65 -5.80
C ASP A 65 -3.35 -10.34 -5.29
N VAL A 66 -3.22 -9.90 -4.02
CA VAL A 66 -1.91 -9.69 -3.39
C VAL A 66 -1.44 -10.95 -2.68
N ASP A 67 -0.14 -11.22 -2.75
CA ASP A 67 0.49 -12.38 -2.11
C ASP A 67 0.61 -12.18 -0.59
N VAL A 68 0.90 -10.95 -0.17
CA VAL A 68 1.17 -10.59 1.23
C VAL A 68 0.53 -9.25 1.57
N ALA A 69 -0.16 -9.19 2.70
CA ALA A 69 -0.66 -7.96 3.29
C ALA A 69 0.09 -7.66 4.60
N ILE A 70 0.60 -6.44 4.73
CA ILE A 70 1.20 -5.88 5.95
C ILE A 70 0.22 -4.84 6.50
N VAL A 71 -0.06 -4.89 7.80
CA VAL A 71 -1.04 -4.04 8.51
C VAL A 71 -0.39 -3.40 9.74
#